data_AF-A0A2A6NZV7-F1
#
_entry.id   AF-A0A2A6NZV7-F1
#
_cell.length_a   1.000
_cell.length_b   1.000
_cell.length_c   1.000
_cell.angle_alpha   90.00
_cell.angle_beta   90.00
_cell.angle_gamma   90.00
#
_symmetry.space_group_name_H-M   'P 1'
#
loop_
_entity.id
_entity.type
_entity.pdbx_description
1 polymer ?
#
loop_
_entity_poly.entity_id
_entity_poly.type
_entity_poly.pdbx_seq_one_letter_code
_entity_poly.pdbx_strand_id
1 'polypeptide(L)'
;MTDLPTVQALIDAHRAAMERYDGLPDGDVPDDIEAEMMTTAEALCVYRPATIEGVHLKAAYMSDCFVFVGGEGGDPDFTRAQLVSGFLPAPTA
;
A
#
# COMPACT_ATOMS: atom_id res chain seq x y z
N MET A 1 -18.69 10.91 -3.15
CA MET A 1 -18.21 10.93 -1.75
C MET A 1 -18.10 9.50 -1.21
N THR A 2 -17.09 8.75 -1.67
CA THR A 2 -16.77 7.38 -1.20
C THR A 2 -15.28 7.25 -0.88
N ASP A 3 -14.59 8.36 -0.64
CA ASP A 3 -13.13 8.41 -0.56
C ASP A 3 -12.59 7.59 0.62
N LEU A 4 -13.00 7.93 1.84
CA LEU A 4 -12.53 7.25 3.05
C LEU A 4 -12.88 5.75 3.10
N PRO A 5 -14.11 5.30 2.75
CA PRO A 5 -14.40 3.87 2.66
C PRO A 5 -13.57 3.13 1.61
N THR A 6 -13.24 3.77 0.48
CA THR A 6 -12.39 3.15 -0.54
C THR A 6 -10.94 3.02 -0.06
N VAL A 7 -10.37 4.06 0.56
CA VAL A 7 -9.04 3.97 1.19
C VAL A 7 -9.00 2.86 2.23
N GLN A 8 -10.02 2.79 3.10
CA GLN A 8 -10.10 1.75 4.12
C GLN A 8 -10.16 0.34 3.51
N ALA A 9 -10.98 0.13 2.47
CA ALA A 9 -11.06 -1.16 1.79
C ALA A 9 -9.75 -1.59 1.15
N LEU A 10 -8.99 -0.65 0.57
CA LEU A 10 -7.67 -0.92 0.01
C LEU A 10 -6.63 -1.27 1.09
N ILE A 11 -6.67 -0.56 2.23
CA ILE A 11 -5.83 -0.86 3.40
C ILE A 11 -6.16 -2.25 3.95
N ASP A 12 -7.44 -2.58 4.11
CA ASP A 12 -7.86 -3.86 4.66
C ASP A 12 -7.47 -5.01 3.72
N ALA A 13 -7.57 -4.82 2.40
CA ALA A 13 -7.10 -5.80 1.42
C ALA A 13 -5.58 -6.04 1.51
N HIS A 14 -4.78 -4.97 1.56
CA HIS A 14 -3.32 -5.10 1.70
C HIS A 14 -2.94 -5.72 3.06
N ARG A 15 -3.61 -5.33 4.15
CA ARG A 15 -3.38 -5.91 5.47
C ARG A 15 -3.67 -7.41 5.48
N ALA A 16 -4.76 -7.85 4.84
CA ALA A 16 -5.06 -9.27 4.74
C ALA A 16 -4.00 -10.05 3.95
N ALA A 17 -3.44 -9.45 2.88
CA ALA A 17 -2.33 -10.04 2.13
C ALA A 17 -1.04 -10.13 2.99
N MET A 18 -0.73 -9.07 3.75
CA MET A 18 0.40 -9.05 4.69
C MET A 18 0.24 -10.09 5.79
N GLU A 19 -0.94 -10.24 6.37
CA GLU A 19 -1.21 -11.26 7.40
C GLU A 19 -0.97 -12.69 6.86
N ARG A 20 -1.23 -12.93 5.57
CA ARG A 20 -0.93 -14.20 4.92
C ARG A 20 0.57 -14.40 4.74
N TYR A 21 1.30 -13.35 4.36
CA TYR A 21 2.75 -13.33 4.26
C TYR A 21 3.41 -13.59 5.64
N ASP A 22 3.00 -12.85 6.67
CA ASP A 22 3.53 -12.95 8.03
C ASP A 22 3.25 -14.33 8.68
N GLY A 23 2.22 -15.04 8.20
CA GLY A 23 1.87 -16.38 8.65
C GLY A 23 2.65 -17.51 7.98
N LEU A 24 3.53 -17.22 7.01
CA LEU A 24 4.32 -18.24 6.34
C LEU A 24 5.40 -18.84 7.27
N PRO A 25 5.72 -20.14 7.12
CA PRO A 25 6.90 -20.69 7.78
C PRO A 25 8.17 -20.07 7.19
N ASP A 26 9.27 -20.12 7.95
CA ASP A 26 10.59 -19.70 7.45
C ASP A 26 10.94 -20.44 6.15
N GLY A 27 11.29 -19.70 5.09
CA GLY A 27 11.61 -20.26 3.79
C GLY A 27 11.28 -19.31 2.64
N ASP A 28 11.17 -19.88 1.44
CA ASP A 28 10.79 -19.14 0.24
C ASP A 28 9.31 -18.72 0.30
N VAL A 29 9.04 -17.48 -0.10
CA VAL A 29 7.68 -16.93 -0.20
C VAL A 29 7.03 -17.51 -1.46
N PRO A 30 5.83 -18.11 -1.37
CA PRO A 30 5.11 -18.57 -2.56
C PRO A 30 4.75 -17.41 -3.49
N ASP A 31 4.95 -17.60 -4.80
CA ASP A 31 4.71 -16.58 -5.84
C ASP A 31 3.30 -15.96 -5.77
N ASP A 32 2.28 -16.73 -5.40
CA ASP A 32 0.90 -16.25 -5.30
C ASP A 32 0.71 -15.29 -4.12
N ILE A 33 1.39 -15.53 -3.00
CA ILE A 33 1.36 -14.66 -1.82
C ILE A 33 2.15 -13.37 -2.09
N GLU A 34 3.32 -13.48 -2.71
CA GLU A 34 4.09 -12.31 -3.13
C GLU A 34 3.29 -11.45 -4.12
N ALA A 35 2.67 -12.08 -5.13
CA ALA A 35 1.83 -11.38 -6.10
C ALA A 35 0.60 -10.73 -5.46
N GLU A 36 -0.06 -11.38 -4.50
CA GLU A 36 -1.21 -10.82 -3.77
C GLU A 36 -0.81 -9.59 -2.95
N MET A 37 0.30 -9.67 -2.21
CA MET A 37 0.89 -8.56 -1.45
C MET A 37 1.20 -7.38 -2.38
N MET A 38 1.93 -7.63 -3.47
CA MET A 38 2.33 -6.58 -4.40
C MET A 38 1.15 -5.95 -5.14
N THR A 39 0.17 -6.75 -5.57
CA THR A 39 -1.02 -6.23 -6.28
C THR A 39 -1.87 -5.33 -5.38
N THR A 40 -2.08 -5.74 -4.13
CA THR A 40 -2.84 -4.93 -3.17
C THR A 40 -2.06 -3.67 -2.76
N ALA A 41 -0.73 -3.75 -2.71
CA ALA A 41 0.14 -2.61 -2.42
C ALA A 41 0.09 -1.57 -3.54
N GLU A 42 0.17 -2.04 -4.79
CA GLU A 42 0.08 -1.19 -5.97
C GLU A 42 -1.28 -0.48 -6.02
N ALA A 43 -2.37 -1.20 -5.79
CA ALA A 43 -3.72 -0.62 -5.75
C ALA A 43 -3.82 0.51 -4.73
N LEU A 44 -3.26 0.34 -3.54
CA LEU A 44 -3.21 1.40 -2.52
C LEU A 44 -2.26 2.54 -2.93
N CYS A 45 -1.10 2.23 -3.52
CA CYS A 45 -0.11 3.20 -3.98
C CYS A 45 -0.67 4.16 -5.02
N VAL A 46 -1.34 3.65 -6.05
CA VAL A 46 -1.87 4.44 -7.17
C VAL A 46 -3.16 5.18 -6.85
N TYR A 47 -3.93 4.71 -5.86
CA TYR A 47 -5.18 5.38 -5.47
C TYR A 47 -4.90 6.78 -4.91
N ARG A 48 -5.58 7.79 -5.44
CA ARG A 48 -5.44 9.20 -5.04
C ARG A 48 -6.64 9.63 -4.22
N PRO A 49 -6.52 9.76 -2.87
CA PRO A 49 -7.62 10.22 -2.06
C PRO A 49 -8.04 11.64 -2.43
N ALA A 50 -9.34 11.89 -2.49
CA ALA A 50 -9.95 13.18 -2.77
C ALA A 50 -10.13 14.05 -1.51
N THR A 51 -9.94 13.48 -0.32
CA THR A 51 -10.08 14.16 0.98
C THR A 51 -8.79 14.13 1.77
N ILE A 52 -8.61 15.12 2.66
CA ILE A 52 -7.44 15.18 3.53
C ILE A 52 -7.43 14.03 4.54
N GLU A 53 -8.60 13.61 5.00
CA GLU A 53 -8.78 12.45 5.89
C GLU A 53 -8.33 11.15 5.20
N GLY A 54 -8.70 10.96 3.93
CA GLY A 54 -8.23 9.82 3.13
C GLY A 54 -6.71 9.84 2.90
N VAL A 55 -6.14 11.02 2.66
CA VAL A 55 -4.68 11.21 2.57
C VAL A 55 -4.00 10.82 3.87
N HIS A 56 -4.49 11.31 5.01
CA HIS A 56 -3.92 11.00 6.33
C HIS A 56 -4.02 9.52 6.67
N LEU A 57 -5.17 8.89 6.40
CA LEU A 57 -5.37 7.46 6.63
C LEU A 57 -4.39 6.61 5.80
N LYS A 58 -4.29 6.90 4.50
CA LYS A 58 -3.35 6.22 3.59
C LYS A 58 -1.90 6.43 4.04
N ALA A 59 -1.52 7.67 4.37
CA ALA A 59 -0.16 8.00 4.77
C ALA A 59 0.26 7.30 6.07
N ALA A 60 -0.62 7.28 7.07
CA ALA A 60 -0.37 6.59 8.34
C ALA A 60 -0.16 5.09 8.13
N TYR A 61 -0.95 4.45 7.26
CA TYR A 61 -0.74 3.03 6.96
C TYR A 61 0.57 2.77 6.22
N MET A 62 0.87 3.56 5.19
CA MET A 62 2.07 3.38 4.38
C MET A 62 3.37 3.65 5.14
N SER A 63 3.38 4.59 6.10
CA SER A 63 4.58 4.89 6.88
C SER A 63 5.02 3.75 7.79
N ASP A 64 4.09 2.88 8.17
CA ASP A 64 4.32 1.79 9.12
C ASP A 64 4.54 0.43 8.42
N CYS A 65 4.61 0.39 7.08
CA CYS A 65 4.68 -0.84 6.31
C CYS A 65 5.91 -0.87 5.39
N PHE A 66 6.77 -1.88 5.59
CA PHE A 66 8.08 -1.98 4.92
C PHE A 66 7.99 -2.05 3.39
N VAL A 67 6.90 -2.58 2.84
CA VAL A 67 6.65 -2.62 1.39
C VAL A 67 6.73 -1.22 0.77
N PHE A 68 6.28 -0.19 1.51
CA PHE A 68 6.28 1.19 1.01
C PHE A 68 7.52 1.99 1.41
N VAL A 69 8.08 1.77 2.59
CA VAL A 69 9.19 2.59 3.12
C VAL A 69 10.56 1.91 3.13
N GLY A 70 10.61 0.63 2.76
CA GLY A 70 11.79 -0.22 2.88
C GLY A 70 11.92 -0.79 4.29
N GLY A 71 12.42 -2.03 4.39
CA GLY A 71 12.82 -2.63 5.68
C GLY A 71 14.19 -2.13 6.14
N GLU A 72 14.67 -2.59 7.31
CA GLU A 72 16.04 -2.30 7.76
C GLU A 72 17.07 -2.86 6.76
N GLY A 73 17.55 -2.01 5.85
CA GLY A 73 18.56 -2.36 4.85
C GLY A 73 18.03 -2.86 3.50
N GLY A 74 16.71 -2.85 3.29
CA GLY A 74 16.08 -3.18 2.01
C GLY A 74 15.64 -1.93 1.24
N ASP A 75 15.75 -1.97 -0.09
CA ASP A 75 15.13 -0.96 -0.93
C ASP A 75 13.60 -1.11 -0.89
N PRO A 76 12.83 -0.01 -0.88
CA PRO A 76 11.37 -0.07 -0.99
C PRO A 76 10.95 -0.61 -2.36
N ASP A 77 9.85 -1.35 -2.41
CA ASP A 77 9.28 -1.87 -3.67
C ASP A 77 8.73 -0.75 -4.56
N PHE A 78 8.43 0.41 -3.96
CA PHE A 78 7.95 1.60 -4.65
C PHE A 78 8.99 2.71 -4.62
N THR A 79 9.24 3.33 -5.78
CA THR A 79 10.06 4.53 -5.83
C THR A 79 9.38 5.67 -5.07
N ARG A 80 10.19 6.57 -4.52
CA ARG A 80 9.71 7.82 -3.89
C ARG A 80 8.74 8.59 -4.80
N ALA A 81 8.99 8.61 -6.11
CA ALA A 81 8.15 9.30 -7.07
C ALA A 81 6.75 8.65 -7.20
N GLN A 82 6.67 7.33 -7.22
CA GLN A 82 5.40 6.59 -7.25
C GLN A 82 4.57 6.87 -6.00
N LEU A 83 5.19 6.76 -4.82
CA LEU A 83 4.53 7.04 -3.53
C LEU A 83 3.96 8.46 -3.49
N VAL A 84 4.80 9.46 -3.79
CA VAL A 84 4.38 10.88 -3.79
C VAL A 84 3.24 11.11 -4.80
N SER A 85 3.29 10.50 -5.99
CA SER A 85 2.25 10.70 -7.01
C SER A 85 0.87 10.22 -6.56
N GLY A 86 0.81 9.20 -5.71
CA GLY A 86 -0.42 8.68 -5.12
C GLY A 86 -1.04 9.56 -4.04
N PHE A 87 -0.34 10.60 -3.57
CA PHE A 87 -0.87 11.59 -2.61
C PHE A 87 -1.23 12.92 -3.28
N LEU A 88 -0.85 13.11 -4.54
CA LEU A 88 -1.24 14.30 -5.28
C LEU A 88 -2.70 14.17 -5.75
N PRO A 89 -3.42 15.29 -5.90
CA PRO A 89 -4.74 15.30 -6.51
C PRO A 89 -4.72 14.59 -7.88
N ALA A 90 -5.88 14.07 -8.31
CA ALA A 90 -6.03 13.61 -9.68
C ALA A 90 -5.69 14.77 -10.64
N PRO A 91 -5.01 14.50 -11.78
CA PRO A 91 -4.73 15.56 -12.74
C PRO A 91 -6.06 16.16 -13.19
N THR A 92 -6.18 17.48 -13.17
CA THR A 92 -7.31 18.14 -13.80
C THR A 92 -7.20 17.93 -15.30
N ALA A 93 -8.20 17.27 -15.89
CA ALA A 93 -8.31 17.06 -17.33
C ALA A 93 -8.48 18.39 -18.09
#